data_AF-A0A8S8XKZ8-F1
#
_entry.id   AF-A0A8S8XKZ8-F1
#
_cell.length_a   1.000
_cell.length_b   1.000
_cell.length_c   1.000
_cell.angle_alpha   90.00
_cell.angle_beta   90.00
_cell.angle_gamma   90.00
#
_symmetry.space_group_name_H-M   'P 1'
#
loop_
_entity.id
_entity.type
_entity.pdbx_description
1 polymer ?
#
loop_
_entity_poly.entity_id
_entity_poly.type
_entity_poly.pdbx_seq_one_letter_code
_entity_poly.pdbx_strand_id
1 'polypeptide(L)'
;MQAVGEEVGDSIARLGFVGSPWTICMYLLSGGTGDKDFHNARAKIYSNETQAKHMLMQMGEIVGDLLADQVIHGGADGVQLFDTWAGLLSPEVYRKFAMPATARTIEVFREKVGNDTPVIHYAKGSGGLHPAIRELI
;
A
#
# COMPACT_ATOMS: atom_id res chain seq x y z
N MET A 1 4.73 -3.97 19.87
CA MET A 1 5.01 -2.52 19.88
C MET A 1 3.67 -1.84 20.15
N GLN A 2 3.44 -1.33 21.36
CA GLN A 2 2.21 -0.58 21.66
C GLN A 2 2.28 0.81 21.02
N ALA A 3 1.14 1.34 20.58
CA ALA A 3 1.04 2.67 19.97
C ALA A 3 1.65 3.77 20.86
N VAL A 4 2.21 4.80 20.22
CA VAL A 4 2.76 5.97 20.91
C VAL A 4 1.62 6.83 21.46
N GLY A 5 1.55 6.91 22.79
CA GLY A 5 1.13 8.11 23.52
C GLY A 5 -0.36 8.41 23.60
N GLU A 6 -0.83 8.49 24.84
CA GLU A 6 -2.16 8.92 25.31
C GLU A 6 -3.27 7.86 25.18
N GLU A 7 -3.89 7.52 26.31
CA GLU A 7 -5.19 6.86 26.35
C GLU A 7 -6.20 7.78 25.67
N VAL A 8 -6.28 7.67 24.34
CA VAL A 8 -7.32 8.31 23.55
C VAL A 8 -8.63 7.60 23.92
N GLY A 9 -9.57 8.31 24.54
CA GLY A 9 -10.84 7.73 24.95
C GLY A 9 -11.61 7.12 23.78
N ASP A 10 -12.57 6.23 24.08
CA ASP A 10 -13.28 5.39 23.11
C ASP A 10 -14.03 6.16 21.99
N SER A 11 -14.14 7.48 22.09
CA SER A 11 -14.72 8.35 21.05
C SER A 11 -13.76 8.69 19.90
N ILE A 12 -12.48 8.31 19.98
CA ILE A 12 -11.46 8.66 18.96
C ILE A 12 -10.89 7.39 18.34
N ALA A 13 -11.04 7.27 17.02
CA ALA A 13 -10.51 6.14 16.26
C ALA A 13 -8.98 6.27 16.03
N ARG A 14 -8.26 5.19 16.29
CA ARG A 14 -6.82 5.04 16.03
C ARG A 14 -6.62 4.48 14.63
N LEU A 15 -5.91 5.21 13.78
CA LEU A 15 -5.60 4.78 12.42
C LEU A 15 -4.16 4.27 12.33
N GLY A 16 -4.02 3.01 11.96
CA GLY A 16 -2.78 2.46 11.44
C GLY A 16 -2.54 2.95 10.01
N PHE A 17 -1.28 3.01 9.57
CA PHE A 17 -0.97 3.33 8.19
C PHE A 17 0.32 2.69 7.69
N VAL A 18 0.41 2.58 6.36
CA VAL A 18 1.61 2.14 5.64
C VAL A 18 1.59 2.67 4.21
N GLY A 19 2.76 2.73 3.56
CA GLY A 19 2.85 2.96 2.12
C GLY A 19 2.40 1.73 1.31
N SER A 20 1.85 1.96 0.12
CA SER A 20 1.54 0.88 -0.82
C SER A 20 2.81 0.13 -1.27
N PRO A 21 2.69 -1.14 -1.71
CA PRO A 21 3.83 -1.86 -2.25
C PRO A 21 4.54 -1.11 -3.39
N TRP A 22 3.76 -0.52 -4.30
CA TRP A 22 4.29 0.32 -5.37
C TRP A 22 5.09 1.51 -4.82
N THR A 23 4.50 2.26 -3.88
CA THR A 23 5.11 3.44 -3.30
C THR A 23 6.41 3.13 -2.56
N ILE A 24 6.43 2.04 -1.78
CA ILE A 24 7.64 1.61 -1.06
C ILE A 24 8.73 1.18 -2.07
N CYS A 25 8.40 0.37 -3.06
CA CYS A 25 9.35 -0.06 -4.08
C CYS A 25 9.93 1.12 -4.89
N MET A 26 9.15 2.16 -5.16
CA MET A 26 9.64 3.37 -5.81
C MET A 26 10.77 4.02 -5.00
N TYR A 27 10.59 4.21 -3.69
CA TYR A 27 11.64 4.75 -2.82
C TYR A 27 12.87 3.86 -2.72
N LEU A 28 12.68 2.54 -2.64
CA LEU A 28 13.79 1.58 -2.57
C LEU A 28 14.63 1.59 -3.85
N LEU A 29 13.98 1.64 -5.02
CA LEU A 29 14.67 1.60 -6.32
C LEU A 29 15.34 2.93 -6.70
N SER A 30 14.80 4.06 -6.22
CA SER A 30 15.37 5.40 -6.42
C SER A 30 16.45 5.76 -5.40
N GLY A 31 16.50 5.06 -4.25
CA GLY A 31 17.40 5.39 -3.14
C GLY A 31 16.96 6.62 -2.34
N GLY A 32 15.68 7.03 -2.42
CA GLY A 32 15.14 8.17 -1.68
C GLY A 32 14.14 9.02 -2.47
N THR A 33 13.84 10.22 -1.96
CA THR A 33 12.80 11.14 -2.48
C THR A 33 13.33 12.15 -3.52
N GLY A 34 14.59 12.02 -3.96
CA GLY A 34 15.23 12.98 -4.85
C GLY A 34 14.71 12.98 -6.29
N ASP A 35 14.05 11.91 -6.73
CA ASP A 35 13.43 11.79 -8.05
C ASP A 35 11.92 12.03 -7.94
N LYS A 36 11.43 13.09 -8.58
CA LYS A 36 10.01 13.51 -8.49
C LYS A 36 9.08 12.58 -9.26
N ASP A 37 9.58 11.92 -10.31
CA ASP A 37 8.77 11.11 -11.23
C ASP A 37 9.22 9.65 -11.30
N PHE A 38 10.24 9.29 -10.51
CA PHE A 38 10.77 7.92 -10.40
C PHE A 38 11.09 7.30 -11.77
N HIS A 39 11.60 8.10 -12.71
CA HIS A 39 11.78 7.67 -14.10
C HIS A 39 12.70 6.45 -14.18
N ASN A 40 13.84 6.50 -13.50
CA ASN A 40 14.81 5.40 -13.49
C ASN A 40 14.28 4.16 -12.75
N ALA A 41 13.53 4.36 -11.66
CA ALA A 41 12.93 3.25 -10.92
C ALA A 41 11.86 2.54 -11.76
N ARG A 42 10.99 3.29 -12.45
CA ARG A 42 10.01 2.74 -13.39
C ARG A 42 10.66 2.04 -14.57
N ALA A 43 11.74 2.60 -15.13
CA ALA A 43 12.51 1.94 -16.19
C ALA A 43 13.06 0.58 -15.73
N LYS A 44 13.57 0.47 -14.50
CA LYS A 44 14.01 -0.82 -13.93
C LYS A 44 12.86 -1.83 -13.84
N ILE A 45 11.69 -1.39 -13.36
CA ILE A 45 10.48 -2.23 -13.31
C ILE A 45 10.11 -2.76 -14.71
N TYR A 46 10.12 -1.90 -15.71
CA TYR A 46 9.75 -2.27 -17.09
C TYR A 46 10.78 -3.15 -17.78
N SER A 47 12.07 -3.01 -17.43
CA SER A 47 13.15 -3.82 -18.02
C SER A 47 13.12 -5.30 -17.59
N ASN A 48 12.52 -5.62 -16.45
CA ASN A 48 12.40 -7.00 -15.95
C ASN A 48 11.09 -7.21 -15.21
N GLU A 49 10.02 -7.40 -15.98
CA GLU A 49 8.67 -7.49 -15.43
C GLU A 49 8.47 -8.66 -14.47
N THR A 50 9.09 -9.80 -14.75
CA THR A 50 8.96 -11.00 -13.91
C THR A 50 9.53 -10.74 -12.51
N GLN A 51 10.74 -10.19 -12.44
CA GLN A 51 11.36 -9.86 -11.15
C GLN A 51 10.60 -8.74 -10.45
N ALA A 52 10.14 -7.73 -11.20
CA ALA A 52 9.36 -6.63 -10.64
C ALA A 52 8.05 -7.11 -10.01
N LYS A 53 7.30 -7.97 -10.70
CA LYS A 53 6.06 -8.57 -10.18
C LYS A 53 6.32 -9.39 -8.93
N HIS A 54 7.36 -10.22 -8.93
CA HIS A 54 7.72 -11.01 -7.76
C HIS A 54 8.05 -10.11 -6.55
N MET A 55 8.89 -9.10 -6.75
CA MET A 55 9.24 -8.13 -5.70
C MET A 55 8.01 -7.39 -5.17
N LEU A 56 7.13 -6.92 -6.05
CA LEU A 56 5.90 -6.21 -5.67
C LEU A 56 4.94 -7.12 -4.89
N MET A 57 4.80 -8.38 -5.28
CA MET A 57 4.00 -9.36 -4.54
C MET A 57 4.56 -9.64 -3.15
N GLN A 58 5.88 -9.83 -3.03
CA GLN A 58 6.54 -10.00 -1.73
C GLN A 58 6.37 -8.77 -0.84
N MET A 59 6.46 -7.57 -1.42
CA MET A 59 6.16 -6.34 -0.69
C MET A 59 4.68 -6.29 -0.28
N GLY A 60 3.77 -6.82 -1.10
CA GLY A 60 2.36 -6.99 -0.78
C GLY A 60 2.14 -7.75 0.53
N GLU A 61 2.80 -8.91 0.68
CA GLU A 61 2.79 -9.74 1.90
C GLU A 61 3.26 -8.93 3.12
N ILE A 62 4.45 -8.33 3.02
CA ILE A 62 5.09 -7.60 4.12
C ILE A 62 4.20 -6.43 4.59
N VAL A 63 3.61 -5.71 3.65
CA VAL A 63 2.74 -4.58 3.94
C VAL A 63 1.43 -5.04 4.58
N GLY A 64 0.85 -6.16 4.13
CA GLY A 64 -0.35 -6.75 4.73
C GLY A 64 -0.11 -7.18 6.17
N ASP A 65 1.02 -7.85 6.42
CA ASP A 65 1.46 -8.26 7.77
C ASP A 65 1.64 -7.05 8.68
N LEU A 66 2.32 -6.00 8.19
CA LEU A 66 2.55 -4.80 8.98
C LEU A 66 1.25 -4.08 9.36
N LEU A 67 0.25 -4.04 8.47
CA LEU A 67 -1.07 -3.49 8.81
C LEU A 67 -1.81 -4.35 9.83
N ALA A 68 -1.74 -5.68 9.70
CA ALA A 68 -2.37 -6.58 10.64
C ALA A 68 -1.76 -6.42 12.05
N ASP A 69 -0.44 -6.30 12.15
CA ASP A 69 0.27 -6.08 13.41
C ASP A 69 -0.17 -4.77 14.08
N GLN A 70 -0.41 -3.70 13.31
CA GLN A 70 -0.91 -2.43 13.85
C GLN A 70 -2.30 -2.56 14.47
N VAL A 71 -3.15 -3.47 13.98
CA VAL A 71 -4.47 -3.75 14.57
C VAL A 71 -4.32 -4.69 15.78
N ILE A 72 -3.72 -5.86 15.57
CA ILE A 72 -3.68 -6.95 16.55
C ILE A 72 -2.82 -6.58 17.76
N HIS A 73 -1.71 -5.88 17.54
CA HIS A 73 -0.74 -5.56 18.58
C HIS A 73 -0.65 -4.06 18.88
N GLY A 74 -0.95 -3.22 17.89
CA GLY A 74 -0.95 -1.76 18.03
C GLY A 74 -2.29 -1.17 18.49
N GLY A 75 -3.40 -1.91 18.39
CA GLY A 75 -4.73 -1.45 18.76
C GLY A 75 -5.30 -0.40 17.80
N ALA A 76 -4.96 -0.45 16.51
CA ALA A 76 -5.60 0.38 15.50
C ALA A 76 -7.06 -0.07 15.26
N ASP A 77 -7.99 0.88 15.18
CA ASP A 77 -9.41 0.65 14.90
C ASP A 77 -9.69 0.57 13.39
N GLY A 78 -8.78 1.09 12.56
CA GLY A 78 -8.80 1.03 11.11
C GLY A 78 -7.41 1.27 10.53
N VAL A 79 -7.22 0.96 9.26
CA VAL A 79 -5.91 1.10 8.59
C VAL A 79 -6.00 1.88 7.29
N GLN A 80 -4.92 2.59 6.96
CA GLN A 80 -4.80 3.37 5.74
C GLN A 80 -3.56 2.98 4.92
N LEU A 81 -3.81 2.59 3.66
CA LEU A 81 -2.79 2.32 2.66
C LEU A 81 -2.54 3.55 1.79
N PHE A 82 -1.32 4.08 1.81
CA PHE A 82 -0.92 5.27 1.06
C PHE A 82 -0.23 4.89 -0.26
N ASP A 83 -0.95 4.94 -1.37
CA ASP A 83 -0.41 4.82 -2.73
C ASP A 83 -0.07 6.19 -3.33
N THR A 84 0.94 6.83 -2.73
CA THR A 84 1.37 8.21 -3.06
C THR A 84 1.78 8.39 -4.51
N TRP A 85 2.28 7.33 -5.16
CA TRP A 85 2.84 7.39 -6.51
C TRP A 85 2.01 6.66 -7.57
N ALA A 86 0.80 6.19 -7.22
CA ALA A 86 -0.13 5.58 -8.17
C ALA A 86 -0.46 6.50 -9.35
N GLY A 87 -0.69 7.80 -9.07
CA GLY A 87 -1.12 8.78 -10.06
C GLY A 87 -0.12 9.03 -11.20
N LEU A 88 1.11 8.52 -11.08
CA LEU A 88 2.10 8.56 -12.16
C LEU A 88 1.89 7.45 -13.21
N LEU A 89 0.99 6.49 -12.97
CA LEU A 89 0.77 5.33 -13.82
C LEU A 89 -0.43 5.50 -14.75
N SER A 90 -0.32 4.94 -15.96
CA SER A 90 -1.49 4.69 -16.79
C SER A 90 -2.33 3.55 -16.18
N PRO A 91 -3.63 3.45 -16.51
CA PRO A 91 -4.49 2.36 -16.03
C PRO A 91 -3.92 0.97 -16.36
N GLU A 92 -3.32 0.79 -17.52
CA GLU A 92 -2.69 -0.48 -17.93
C GLU A 92 -1.50 -0.83 -17.03
N VAL A 93 -0.60 0.12 -16.80
CA VAL A 93 0.58 -0.08 -15.95
C VAL A 93 0.16 -0.32 -14.50
N TYR A 94 -0.84 0.42 -14.01
CA TYR A 94 -1.39 0.24 -12.67
C TYR A 94 -1.93 -1.19 -12.47
N ARG A 95 -2.79 -1.65 -13.39
CA ARG A 95 -3.35 -3.02 -13.36
C ARG A 95 -2.27 -4.10 -13.44
N LYS A 96 -1.20 -3.84 -14.18
CA LYS A 96 -0.13 -4.81 -14.42
C LYS A 96 0.82 -4.97 -13.23
N PHE A 97 1.10 -3.89 -12.49
CA PHE A 97 2.16 -3.88 -11.48
C PHE A 97 1.66 -3.51 -10.08
N ALA A 98 0.98 -2.37 -9.92
CA ALA A 98 0.63 -1.84 -8.60
C ALA A 98 -0.63 -2.47 -8.00
N MET A 99 -1.66 -2.68 -8.81
CA MET A 99 -2.96 -3.21 -8.38
C MET A 99 -2.84 -4.64 -7.79
N PRO A 100 -2.13 -5.61 -8.41
CA PRO A 100 -2.06 -6.97 -7.87
C PRO A 100 -1.38 -7.02 -6.50
N ALA A 101 -0.31 -6.24 -6.31
CA ALA A 101 0.37 -6.15 -5.03
C ALA A 101 -0.50 -5.50 -3.95
N THR A 102 -1.26 -4.47 -4.33
CA THR A 102 -2.24 -3.83 -3.43
C THR A 102 -3.36 -4.80 -3.04
N ALA A 103 -3.88 -5.57 -4.00
CA ALA A 103 -4.85 -6.62 -3.74
C ALA A 103 -4.29 -7.65 -2.74
N ARG A 104 -3.04 -8.07 -2.95
CA ARG A 104 -2.38 -9.02 -2.04
C ARG A 104 -2.22 -8.45 -0.63
N THR A 105 -1.83 -7.19 -0.49
CA THR A 105 -1.79 -6.51 0.82
C THR A 105 -3.13 -6.57 1.53
N ILE A 106 -4.23 -6.28 0.83
CA ILE A 106 -5.58 -6.31 1.41
C ILE A 106 -5.96 -7.74 1.78
N GLU A 107 -5.71 -8.72 0.91
CA GLU A 107 -5.98 -10.14 1.16
C GLU A 107 -5.27 -10.63 2.44
N VAL A 108 -3.96 -10.43 2.54
CA VAL A 108 -3.15 -10.82 3.71
C VAL A 108 -3.63 -10.15 4.99
N PHE A 109 -3.97 -8.86 4.91
CA PHE A 109 -4.56 -8.14 6.04
C PHE A 109 -5.89 -8.76 6.48
N ARG A 110 -6.79 -9.05 5.53
CA ARG A 110 -8.11 -9.63 5.80
C ARG A 110 -8.03 -11.05 6.34
N GLU A 111 -7.09 -11.86 5.87
CA GLU A 111 -6.84 -13.21 6.41
C GLU A 111 -6.52 -13.18 7.91
N LYS A 112 -5.88 -12.13 8.40
CA LYS A 112 -5.42 -12.01 9.80
C LYS A 112 -6.37 -11.26 10.71
N VAL A 113 -7.04 -10.23 10.18
CA VAL A 113 -7.85 -9.28 10.98
C VAL A 113 -9.36 -9.46 10.74
N GLY A 114 -9.76 -10.12 9.65
CA GLY A 114 -11.15 -10.22 9.23
C GLY A 114 -11.67 -8.97 8.48
N ASN A 115 -12.97 -8.95 8.22
CA ASN A 115 -13.60 -7.94 7.36
C ASN A 115 -14.12 -6.70 8.09
N ASP A 116 -14.21 -6.74 9.42
CA ASP A 116 -14.86 -5.68 10.20
C ASP A 116 -13.99 -4.43 10.36
N THR A 117 -12.66 -4.58 10.33
CA THR A 117 -11.73 -3.45 10.43
C THR A 117 -11.73 -2.62 9.12
N PRO A 118 -12.00 -1.32 9.14
CA PRO A 118 -11.99 -0.50 7.93
C PRO A 118 -10.59 -0.42 7.29
N VAL A 119 -10.55 -0.53 5.95
CA VAL A 119 -9.35 -0.31 5.14
C VAL A 119 -9.58 0.89 4.24
N ILE A 120 -8.72 1.90 4.36
CA ILE A 120 -8.76 3.11 3.54
C ILE A 120 -7.63 3.01 2.52
N HIS A 121 -7.96 3.03 1.23
CA HIS A 121 -6.97 3.12 0.16
C HIS A 121 -6.88 4.58 -0.33
N TYR A 122 -5.82 5.27 0.07
CA TYR A 122 -5.52 6.62 -0.39
C TYR A 122 -4.54 6.57 -1.56
N ALA A 123 -4.99 6.97 -2.75
CA ALA A 123 -4.15 7.07 -3.94
C ALA A 123 -4.07 8.53 -4.43
N LYS A 124 -2.87 9.11 -4.46
CA LYS A 124 -2.69 10.52 -4.82
C LYS A 124 -2.72 10.69 -6.34
N GLY A 125 -3.48 11.67 -6.82
CA GLY A 125 -3.54 12.01 -8.25
C GLY A 125 -4.11 10.89 -9.13
N SER A 126 -4.86 9.96 -8.56
CA SER A 126 -5.29 8.71 -9.19
C SER A 126 -6.66 8.80 -9.86
N GLY A 127 -7.12 9.98 -10.27
CA GLY A 127 -8.47 10.17 -10.85
C GLY A 127 -8.74 9.24 -12.04
N GLY A 128 -7.75 9.03 -12.90
CA GLY A 128 -7.83 8.09 -14.04
C GLY A 128 -7.77 6.61 -13.65
N LEU A 129 -7.47 6.28 -12.39
CA LEU A 129 -7.35 4.92 -11.88
C LEU A 129 -8.56 4.50 -11.03
N HIS A 130 -9.50 5.41 -10.74
CA HIS A 130 -10.67 5.11 -9.91
C HIS A 130 -11.45 3.85 -10.31
N PRO A 131 -11.69 3.56 -11.61
CA PRO A 131 -12.37 2.31 -11.99
C PRO A 131 -11.62 1.06 -11.51
N ALA A 132 -10.29 1.02 -11.65
CA ALA A 132 -9.48 -0.11 -11.21
C ALA A 132 -9.39 -0.18 -9.67
N ILE A 133 -9.25 0.96 -9.00
CA ILE A 133 -9.17 1.00 -7.53
C ILE A 133 -10.45 0.47 -6.88
N ARG A 134 -11.62 0.74 -7.47
CA ARG A 134 -12.91 0.24 -6.97
C ARG A 134 -13.07 -1.27 -7.04
N GLU A 135 -12.25 -1.97 -7.81
CA GLU A 135 -12.28 -3.43 -7.87
C GLU A 135 -11.54 -4.09 -6.68
N LEU A 136 -10.80 -3.31 -5.88
CA LEU A 136 -10.00 -3.79 -4.74
C LEU A 136 -10.77 -3.84 -3.40
N ILE A 137 -11.96 -3.23 -3.33
CA ILE A 137 -12.70 -2.94 -2.11
C ILE A 137 -14.12 -3.49 -2.17
#